data_AF-A0A3N5IB94-F1
#
_entry.id   AF-A0A3N5IB94-F1
#
_cell.length_a   1.000
_cell.length_b   1.000
_cell.length_c   1.000
_cell.angle_alpha   90.00
_cell.angle_beta   90.00
_cell.angle_gamma   90.00
#
_symmetry.space_group_name_H-M   'P 1'
#
loop_
_entity.id
_entity.type
_entity.pdbx_description
1 polymer ?
#
loop_
_entity_poly.entity_id
_entity_poly.type
_entity_poly.pdbx_seq_one_letter_code
_entity_poly.pdbx_strand_id
1 'polypeptide(L)' 'EAAGVRATGIGCFFDDPVHEIVAVKGLSFQSLYHFTIGGPVEDGRLMTLPPYSHIERHA' A
#
# COMPACT_ATOMS: atom_id res chain seq x y z
N GLU A 1 -2.26 7.33 11.04
CA GLU A 1 -0.92 7.20 11.63
C GLU A 1 -0.35 8.58 11.95
N ALA A 2 0.16 8.74 13.19
CA ALA A 2 0.68 9.93 13.91
C ALA A 2 0.15 11.33 13.52
N ALA A 3 0.22 11.71 12.24
CA ALA A 3 -0.35 12.90 11.64
C ALA A 3 -1.85 12.78 11.26
N GLY A 4 -2.55 11.71 11.69
CA GLY A 4 -3.98 11.52 11.42
C GLY A 4 -4.35 11.04 10.01
N VAL A 5 -3.37 10.81 9.13
CA VAL A 5 -3.58 10.28 7.77
C VAL A 5 -3.35 8.77 7.70
N ARG A 6 -3.90 8.08 6.69
CA ARG A 6 -3.60 6.67 6.42
C ARG A 6 -2.99 6.52 5.02
N ALA A 7 -2.29 5.41 4.83
CA ALA A 7 -1.67 5.08 3.55
C ALA A 7 -2.16 3.71 3.04
N THR A 8 -2.31 3.58 1.73
CA THR A 8 -2.58 2.31 1.05
C THR A 8 -1.40 1.97 0.16
N GLY A 9 -0.83 0.79 0.39
CA GLY A 9 0.27 0.25 -0.40
C GLY A 9 -0.19 -0.24 -1.77
N ILE A 10 0.56 0.11 -2.81
CA ILE A 10 0.37 -0.33 -4.19
C ILE A 10 1.74 -0.77 -4.70
N GLY A 11 1.80 -1.94 -5.35
CA GLY A 11 3.04 -2.41 -5.97
C GLY A 11 3.51 -1.54 -7.13
N CYS A 12 4.44 -2.08 -7.92
CA CYS A 12 5.09 -1.42 -9.06
C CYS A 12 4.17 -1.23 -10.30
N PHE A 13 2.91 -0.87 -10.08
CA PHE A 13 1.92 -0.71 -11.13
C PHE A 13 1.99 0.66 -11.82
N PHE A 14 2.48 1.68 -11.11
CA PHE A 14 2.53 3.07 -11.60
C PHE A 14 3.95 3.58 -11.87
N ASP A 15 4.92 2.68 -12.01
CA ASP A 15 6.35 3.03 -12.13
C ASP A 15 6.60 3.96 -13.32
N ASP A 16 6.20 3.53 -14.53
CA ASP A 16 6.40 4.29 -15.77
C ASP A 16 5.71 5.67 -15.74
N PRO A 17 4.39 5.79 -15.45
CA PRO A 17 3.75 7.10 -15.43
C PRO A 17 4.29 8.02 -14.33
N VAL A 18 4.71 7.49 -13.18
CA VAL A 18 5.35 8.31 -12.14
C VAL A 18 6.71 8.81 -12.64
N HIS A 19 7.54 7.95 -13.23
CA HIS A 19 8.84 8.34 -13.77
C HIS A 19 8.70 9.44 -14.84
N GLU A 20 7.69 9.35 -15.71
CA GLU A 20 7.38 10.39 -16.70
C GLU A 20 7.03 11.74 -16.04
N ILE A 21 6.14 11.73 -15.04
CA ILE A 21 5.68 12.95 -14.35
C ILE A 21 6.83 13.64 -13.61
N VAL A 22 7.67 12.88 -12.91
CA VAL A 22 8.78 13.44 -12.12
C VAL A 22 10.08 13.60 -12.92
N ALA A 23 10.01 13.38 -14.23
CA ALA A 23 11.13 13.47 -15.18
C ALA A 23 12.36 12.63 -14.77
N VAL A 24 12.12 11.50 -14.10
CA VAL A 24 13.16 10.51 -13.78
C VAL A 24 13.51 9.76 -15.06
N LYS A 25 14.80 9.74 -15.41
CA LYS A 25 15.31 9.06 -16.62
C LYS A 25 16.29 7.97 -16.25
N GLY A 26 16.26 6.91 -17.06
CA GLY A 26 17.14 5.76 -16.89
C GLY A 26 16.88 5.02 -15.57
N LEU A 27 17.93 4.37 -15.05
CA LEU A 27 17.82 3.43 -13.93
C LEU A 27 18.44 3.95 -12.63
N SER A 28 18.74 5.25 -12.57
CA SER A 28 19.34 5.87 -11.38
C SER A 28 18.38 5.93 -10.19
N PHE A 29 17.07 5.95 -10.46
CA PHE A 29 16.00 5.89 -9.48
C PHE A 29 14.94 4.93 -9.99
N GLN A 30 14.48 4.02 -9.13
CA GLN A 30 13.48 3.00 -9.46
C GLN A 30 12.40 2.98 -8.38
N SER A 31 11.15 2.88 -8.81
CA SER A 31 10.01 2.73 -7.92
C SER A 31 10.04 1.35 -7.28
N LEU A 32 10.13 1.28 -5.95
CA LEU A 32 10.07 0.01 -5.20
C LEU A 32 8.66 -0.30 -4.72
N TYR A 33 7.93 0.76 -4.32
CA TYR A 33 6.59 0.64 -3.78
C TYR A 33 5.91 2.01 -3.75
N HIS A 34 4.62 2.03 -4.04
CA HIS A 34 3.81 3.24 -4.04
C HIS A 34 2.89 3.27 -2.83
N PHE A 35 2.69 4.47 -2.30
CA PHE A 35 1.72 4.72 -1.23
C PHE A 35 0.82 5.86 -1.64
N THR A 36 -0.49 5.62 -1.69
CA THR A 36 -1.46 6.71 -1.66
C THR A 36 -1.70 7.10 -0.22
N ILE A 37 -1.77 8.40 0.07
CA ILE A 37 -1.88 8.93 1.44
C ILE A 37 -3.05 9.91 1.48
N GLY A 38 -3.89 9.84 2.52
CA GLY A 38 -5.01 10.76 2.67
C GLY A 38 -5.89 10.50 3.89
N GLY A 39 -7.03 11.20 3.92
CA GLY A 39 -8.10 10.96 4.89
C GLY A 39 -8.75 9.59 4.61
N PRO A 40 -8.77 8.66 5.58
CA PRO A 40 -9.35 7.35 5.36
C PRO A 40 -10.88 7.44 5.24
N VAL A 41 -11.43 6.59 4.38
CA VAL A 41 -12.86 6.28 4.34
C VAL A 41 -13.01 4.82 4.73
N GLU A 42 -13.79 4.55 5.78
CA GLU A 42 -14.02 3.19 6.24
C GLU A 42 -14.92 2.44 5.26
N ASP A 43 -14.47 1.26 4.80
CA ASP A 43 -15.27 0.36 3.98
C ASP A 43 -15.89 -0.73 4.85
N GLY A 44 -17.20 -0.64 5.05
CA GLY A 44 -17.95 -1.59 5.90
C GLY A 44 -18.01 -3.03 5.36
N ARG A 45 -17.50 -3.29 4.16
CA ARG A 45 -17.39 -4.65 3.59
C ARG A 45 -16.15 -5.39 4.10
N LEU A 46 -15.18 -4.67 4.67
CA LEU A 46 -13.95 -5.27 5.17
C LEU A 46 -14.22 -6.09 6.44
N MET A 47 -13.79 -7.35 6.43
CA MET A 47 -13.85 -8.22 7.60
C MET A 47 -12.53 -8.15 8.37
N THR A 48 -12.61 -8.07 9.69
CA THR A 48 -11.46 -8.22 10.57
C THR A 48 -11.46 -9.61 11.17
N LEU A 49 -10.55 -10.46 10.71
CA LEU A 49 -10.33 -11.80 11.26
C LEU A 49 -9.06 -11.80 12.12
N PRO A 50 -9.00 -12.58 13.21
CA PRO A 50 -7.75 -12.80 13.93
C PRO A 50 -6.67 -13.39 13.00
N PRO A 51 -5.38 -13.07 13.21
CA PRO A 51 -4.29 -13.73 12.52
C PRO A 51 -4.39 -15.25 12.67
N TYR A 52 -4.22 -15.97 11.55
CA TYR A 52 -4.26 -17.44 11.53
C TYR A 52 -5.57 -18.05 12.07
N SER A 53 -6.71 -17.38 11.89
CA SER A 53 -8.02 -17.84 12.38
C SER A 53 -8.44 -19.25 11.91
N HIS A 54 -7.79 -19.79 10.88
CA HIS A 54 -8.06 -21.10 10.29
C HIS A 54 -7.13 -22.22 10.80
N ILE A 55 -6.10 -21.90 11.61
CA ILE A 55 -5.16 -22.89 12.11
C ILE A 55 -5.68 -23.44 13.44
N GLU A 56 -6.09 -24.71 13.45
CA GLU A 56 -6.31 -25.44 14.69
C GLU A 56 -4.97 -25.74 15.35
N ARG A 57 -4.73 -25.21 16.56
CA ARG A 57 -3.55 -25.59 17.33
C ARG A 57 -3.81 -26.95 17.97
N HIS A 58 -3.14 -27.99 17.47
CA HIS A 58 -3.03 -29.24 18.21
C HIS A 58 -2.15 -29.01 19.44
N ALA A 59 -2.68 -29.31 20.62
CA ALA A 59 -1.99 -29.26 21.91
C ALA A 59 -1.08 -30.47 22.10
#